data_AF-A0A376P225-F1
#
_entry.id   AF-A0A376P225-F1
#
_cell.length_a   1.000
_cell.length_b   1.000
_cell.length_c   1.000
_cell.angle_alpha   90.00
_cell.angle_beta   90.00
_cell.angle_gamma   90.00
#
_symmetry.space_group_name_H-M   'P 1'
#
loop_
_entity.id
_entity.type
_entity.pdbx_description
1 polymer ?
#
loop_
_entity_poly.entity_id
_entity_poly.type
_entity_poly.pdbx_seq_one_letter_code
_entity_poly.pdbx_strand_id
1 'polypeptide(L)'
;MLERLSWKRLVLELLLCCLPAFILGAFFGYLPWFLLASVTGLLIWHFWNLLRLSWWLWVDRSMTPPPGRGSWEPLLYGLHQMQLRNKKRRRELGNLIKRFRSGAESLPDAVVLTTEEGGIFWCNGLAQQILGLRWPEDNGQNILNLLRYPEFTQYLKTRDFSRPLIWCSTPGGIWKFASCLIPTNSC
;
A
#
# COMPACT_ATOMS: atom_id res chain seq x y z
N MET A 1 -5.55 -24.27 2.38
CA MET A 1 -4.77 -24.63 1.18
C MET A 1 -5.50 -24.05 -0.02
N LEU A 2 -4.83 -23.28 -0.89
CA LEU A 2 -5.45 -22.83 -2.14
C LEU A 2 -5.64 -24.06 -3.01
N GLU A 3 -6.86 -24.58 -3.11
CA GLU A 3 -7.14 -25.64 -4.06
C GLU A 3 -6.93 -25.08 -5.46
N ARG A 4 -5.85 -25.53 -6.12
CA ARG A 4 -5.62 -25.22 -7.52
C ARG A 4 -6.82 -25.71 -8.32
N LEU A 5 -7.23 -24.89 -9.28
CA LEU A 5 -8.28 -25.23 -10.22
C LEU A 5 -7.93 -26.57 -10.87
N SER A 6 -8.61 -27.64 -10.43
CA SER A 6 -8.29 -29.00 -10.85
C SER A 6 -9.05 -29.28 -12.13
N TRP A 7 -8.34 -29.73 -13.16
CA TRP A 7 -8.98 -30.15 -14.41
C TRP A 7 -10.06 -31.22 -14.18
N LYS A 8 -9.93 -32.02 -13.11
CA LYS A 8 -10.95 -32.98 -12.66
C LYS A 8 -12.29 -32.31 -12.33
N ARG A 9 -12.29 -31.12 -11.72
CA ARG A 9 -13.53 -30.38 -11.43
C ARG A 9 -14.18 -29.84 -12.70
N LEU A 10 -13.37 -29.33 -13.63
CA LEU A 10 -13.88 -28.87 -14.93
C LEU A 10 -14.49 -30.03 -15.74
N VAL A 11 -13.83 -31.19 -15.76
CA VAL A 11 -14.36 -32.40 -16.40
C VAL A 11 -15.62 -32.89 -15.71
N LEU A 12 -15.68 -32.86 -14.37
CA LEU A 12 -16.87 -33.23 -13.61
C LEU A 12 -18.05 -32.29 -13.92
N GLU A 13 -17.82 -30.98 -13.97
CA GLU A 13 -18.83 -29.96 -14.27
C GLU A 13 -19.37 -30.13 -15.71
N LEU A 14 -18.49 -30.42 -16.67
CA LEU A 14 -18.87 -30.77 -18.03
C LEU A 14 -19.70 -32.07 -18.09
N LEU A 15 -19.26 -33.13 -17.41
CA LEU A 15 -19.99 -34.40 -17.35
C LEU A 15 -21.38 -34.20 -16.73
N LEU A 16 -21.47 -33.45 -15.64
CA LEU A 16 -22.75 -33.18 -14.95
C LEU A 16 -23.74 -32.45 -15.86
N CYS A 17 -23.26 -31.58 -16.75
CA CYS A 17 -24.10 -30.85 -17.70
C CYS A 17 -24.46 -31.69 -18.94
N CYS A 18 -23.52 -32.48 -19.44
CA CYS A 18 -23.72 -33.31 -20.64
C CYS A 18 -24.56 -34.56 -20.38
N LEU A 19 -24.50 -35.16 -19.18
CA LEU A 19 -25.26 -36.37 -18.83
C LEU A 19 -26.79 -36.23 -19.01
N PRO A 20 -27.47 -35.21 -18.46
CA PRO A 20 -28.90 -35.03 -18.67
C PRO A 20 -29.24 -34.67 -20.12
N ALA A 21 -28.38 -33.89 -20.80
CA ALA A 21 -28.55 -33.58 -22.22
C ALA A 21 -28.45 -34.83 -23.11
N PHE A 22 -27.56 -35.77 -22.75
CA PHE A 22 -27.42 -37.06 -23.41
C PHE A 22 -28.66 -37.94 -23.20
N ILE A 23 -29.17 -38.04 -21.97
CA ILE A 23 -30.39 -38.82 -21.65
C ILE A 23 -31.59 -38.26 -22.43
N LEU A 24 -31.81 -36.94 -22.38
CA LEU A 24 -32.91 -36.29 -23.12
C LEU A 24 -32.75 -36.44 -24.64
N GLY A 25 -31.53 -36.27 -25.15
CA GLY A 25 -31.23 -36.43 -26.57
C GLY A 25 -31.45 -37.85 -27.08
N ALA A 26 -31.19 -38.87 -26.25
CA ALA A 26 -31.46 -40.27 -26.58
C ALA A 26 -32.96 -40.58 -26.65
N PHE A 27 -33.78 -39.97 -25.78
CA PHE A 27 -35.24 -40.14 -25.81
C PHE A 27 -35.91 -39.44 -27.01
N PHE A 28 -35.44 -38.25 -27.39
CA PHE A 28 -36.06 -37.44 -28.44
C PHE A 28 -35.42 -37.62 -29.84
N GLY A 29 -34.28 -38.32 -29.94
CA GLY A 29 -33.58 -38.56 -31.22
C GLY A 29 -32.74 -37.38 -31.74
N TYR A 30 -32.79 -36.21 -31.10
CA TYR A 30 -32.04 -35.00 -31.48
C TYR A 30 -30.76 -34.79 -30.65
N LEU A 31 -30.02 -35.86 -30.38
CA LEU A 31 -28.81 -35.87 -29.55
C LEU A 31 -27.81 -34.72 -29.82
N PRO A 32 -27.40 -34.42 -31.08
CA PRO A 32 -26.40 -33.38 -31.32
C PRO A 32 -26.87 -31.97 -30.92
N TRP A 33 -28.17 -31.68 -31.05
CA TRP A 33 -28.72 -30.36 -30.70
C TRP A 33 -28.75 -30.13 -29.18
N PHE A 34 -29.11 -31.14 -28.39
CA PHE A 34 -29.10 -31.04 -26.93
C PHE A 34 -27.68 -30.92 -26.36
N LEU A 35 -26.73 -31.65 -26.92
CA LEU A 35 -25.31 -31.51 -26.53
C LEU A 35 -24.77 -30.12 -26.88
N LEU A 36 -25.07 -29.61 -28.08
CA LEU A 36 -24.67 -28.28 -28.50
C LEU A 36 -25.26 -27.20 -27.57
N ALA A 37 -26.54 -27.32 -27.21
CA ALA A 37 -27.19 -26.41 -26.26
C ALA A 37 -26.56 -26.46 -24.86
N SER A 38 -26.22 -27.64 -24.37
CA SER A 38 -25.55 -27.80 -23.05
C SER A 38 -24.17 -27.15 -23.03
N VAL A 39 -23.34 -27.41 -24.06
CA VAL A 39 -21.98 -26.85 -24.14
C VAL A 39 -22.02 -25.33 -24.31
N THR A 40 -22.92 -24.81 -25.15
CA THR A 40 -23.07 -23.35 -25.32
C THR A 40 -23.58 -22.68 -24.05
N GLY A 41 -24.50 -23.31 -23.31
CA GLY A 41 -24.95 -22.82 -22.00
C GLY A 41 -23.82 -22.71 -20.96
N LEU A 42 -22.99 -23.75 -20.85
CA LEU A 42 -21.79 -23.70 -19.99
C LEU A 42 -20.83 -22.60 -20.42
N LEU A 43 -20.59 -22.45 -21.73
CA LEU A 43 -19.69 -21.42 -22.25
C LEU A 43 -20.18 -20.01 -21.93
N ILE A 44 -21.47 -19.72 -22.12
CA ILE A 44 -22.09 -18.45 -21.76
C ILE A 44 -21.95 -18.20 -20.25
N TRP A 45 -22.18 -19.21 -19.42
CA TRP A 45 -22.02 -19.10 -17.97
C TRP A 45 -20.58 -18.76 -17.56
N HIS A 46 -19.56 -19.40 -18.16
CA HIS A 46 -18.16 -19.05 -17.91
C HIS A 46 -17.84 -17.63 -18.39
N PHE A 47 -18.34 -17.22 -19.55
CA PHE A 47 -18.11 -15.89 -20.09
C PHE A 47 -18.73 -14.78 -19.24
N TRP A 48 -19.96 -14.99 -18.74
CA TRP A 48 -20.60 -14.08 -17.79
C TRP A 48 -19.83 -13.95 -16.48
N ASN A 49 -19.30 -15.03 -15.92
CA ASN A 49 -18.46 -14.95 -14.72
C ASN A 49 -17.16 -14.18 -14.98
N LEU A 50 -16.55 -14.32 -16.17
CA LEU A 50 -15.38 -13.55 -16.58
C LEU A 50 -15.68 -12.04 -16.67
N LEU A 51 -16.79 -11.67 -17.31
CA LEU A 51 -17.20 -10.27 -17.43
C LEU A 51 -17.51 -9.67 -16.05
N ARG A 52 -18.18 -10.43 -15.18
CA ARG A 52 -18.46 -10.03 -13.80
C ARG A 52 -17.18 -9.80 -13.00
N LEU A 53 -16.20 -10.70 -13.13
CA LEU A 53 -14.89 -10.56 -12.50
C LEU A 53 -14.15 -9.33 -13.03
N SER A 54 -14.16 -9.11 -14.35
CA SER A 54 -13.54 -7.93 -14.97
C SER A 54 -14.17 -6.64 -14.45
N TRP A 55 -15.50 -6.57 -14.47
CA TRP A 55 -16.22 -5.39 -13.98
C TRP A 55 -15.93 -5.12 -12.50
N TRP A 56 -15.93 -6.15 -11.66
CA TRP A 56 -15.57 -6.03 -10.25
C TRP A 56 -14.13 -5.54 -10.04
N LEU A 57 -13.18 -6.07 -10.82
CA LEU A 57 -11.76 -5.73 -10.72
C LEU A 57 -11.48 -4.27 -11.11
N TRP A 58 -12.17 -3.78 -12.14
CA TRP A 58 -11.90 -2.46 -12.73
C TRP A 58 -12.79 -1.34 -12.18
N VAL A 59 -14.07 -1.60 -11.94
CA VAL A 59 -15.06 -0.58 -11.58
C VAL A 59 -15.25 -0.51 -10.08
N ASP A 60 -15.55 -1.63 -9.43
CA ASP A 60 -16.03 -1.59 -8.05
C ASP A 60 -14.91 -1.43 -7.04
N ARG A 61 -13.70 -1.95 -7.33
CA ARG A 61 -12.55 -2.02 -6.38
C ARG A 61 -12.94 -2.46 -4.95
N SER A 62 -14.11 -3.07 -4.81
CA SER A 62 -14.72 -3.35 -3.53
C SER A 62 -13.96 -4.52 -2.93
N MET A 63 -13.71 -4.48 -1.63
CA MET A 63 -12.85 -5.48 -0.98
C MET A 63 -13.50 -6.86 -0.91
N THR A 64 -14.79 -6.97 -1.22
CA THR A 64 -15.54 -8.23 -1.19
C THR A 64 -15.79 -8.73 -2.61
N PRO A 65 -15.14 -9.83 -3.04
CA PRO A 65 -15.42 -10.42 -4.32
C PRO A 65 -16.85 -10.96 -4.35
N PRO A 66 -17.49 -10.97 -5.53
CA PRO A 66 -18.76 -11.64 -5.69
C PRO A 66 -18.60 -13.13 -5.33
N PRO A 67 -19.60 -13.75 -4.66
CA PRO A 67 -19.56 -15.18 -4.39
C PRO A 67 -19.51 -15.94 -5.73
N GLY A 68 -18.44 -16.72 -5.91
CA GLY A 68 -18.31 -17.65 -7.03
C GLY A 68 -19.23 -18.86 -6.87
N ARG A 69 -19.61 -19.49 -7.97
CA ARG A 69 -20.29 -20.79 -7.98
C ARG A 69 -19.44 -21.81 -8.72
N GLY A 70 -19.45 -23.06 -8.28
CA GLY A 70 -18.76 -24.17 -8.95
C GLY A 70 -17.24 -23.96 -9.02
N SER A 71 -16.67 -24.13 -10.21
CA SER A 71 -15.22 -23.96 -10.44
C SER A 71 -14.67 -22.55 -10.17
N TRP A 72 -15.52 -21.52 -10.14
CA TRP A 72 -15.12 -20.13 -9.88
C TRP A 72 -14.91 -19.79 -8.40
N GLU A 73 -15.51 -20.56 -7.48
CA GLU A 73 -15.41 -20.32 -6.04
C GLU A 73 -13.95 -20.35 -5.52
N PRO A 74 -13.14 -21.40 -5.75
CA PRO A 74 -11.77 -21.44 -5.26
C PRO A 74 -10.87 -20.36 -5.89
N LEU A 75 -11.15 -19.95 -7.12
CA LEU A 75 -10.40 -18.91 -7.83
C LEU A 75 -10.65 -17.53 -7.22
N LEU A 76 -11.92 -17.18 -7.03
CA LEU A 76 -12.33 -15.91 -6.40
C LEU A 76 -11.90 -15.85 -4.93
N TYR A 77 -12.01 -16.97 -4.22
CA TYR A 77 -11.51 -17.09 -2.86
C TYR A 77 -9.99 -16.90 -2.79
N GLY A 78 -9.23 -17.49 -3.72
CA GLY A 78 -7.79 -17.32 -3.76
C GLY A 78 -7.35 -15.87 -4.03
N LEU A 79 -8.04 -15.18 -4.93
CA LEU A 79 -7.82 -13.76 -5.21
C LEU A 79 -8.11 -12.90 -3.98
N HIS A 80 -9.22 -13.17 -3.29
CA HIS A 80 -9.59 -12.49 -2.04
C HIS A 80 -8.49 -12.63 -0.97
N GLN A 81 -8.01 -13.85 -0.76
CA GLN A 81 -6.96 -14.13 0.22
C GLN A 81 -5.65 -13.39 -0.12
N MET A 82 -5.30 -13.29 -1.39
CA MET A 82 -4.14 -12.50 -1.82
C MET A 82 -4.31 -11.01 -1.51
N GLN A 83 -5.50 -10.44 -1.76
CA GLN A 83 -5.80 -9.05 -1.43
C GLN A 83 -5.71 -8.79 0.08
N LEU A 84 -6.30 -9.67 0.90
CA LEU A 84 -6.22 -9.57 2.36
C LEU A 84 -4.77 -9.63 2.86
N ARG A 85 -3.94 -10.52 2.31
CA ARG A 85 -2.50 -10.61 2.65
C ARG A 85 -1.74 -9.34 2.26
N ASN A 86 -2.04 -8.74 1.11
CA ASN A 86 -1.41 -7.50 0.68
C ASN A 86 -1.83 -6.32 1.56
N LYS A 87 -3.11 -6.25 1.94
CA LYS A 87 -3.62 -5.25 2.89
C LYS A 87 -2.97 -5.39 4.26
N LYS A 88 -2.81 -6.62 4.75
CA LYS A 88 -2.10 -6.91 6.01
C LYS A 88 -0.65 -6.43 5.95
N ARG A 89 0.09 -6.78 4.89
CA ARG A 89 1.47 -6.31 4.68
C ARG A 89 1.59 -4.79 4.63
N ARG A 90 0.68 -4.10 3.93
CA ARG A 90 0.64 -2.62 3.89
C ARG A 90 0.38 -2.01 5.28
N ARG A 91 -0.52 -2.61 6.07
CA ARG A 91 -0.80 -2.17 7.44
C ARG A 91 0.39 -2.39 8.37
N GLU A 92 1.07 -3.53 8.26
CA GLU A 92 2.28 -3.82 9.04
C GLU A 92 3.37 -2.79 8.77
N LEU A 93 3.62 -2.46 7.49
CA LEU A 93 4.58 -1.44 7.11
C LEU A 93 4.19 -0.05 7.67
N GLY A 94 2.92 0.34 7.54
CA GLY A 94 2.43 1.60 8.11
C GLY A 94 2.55 1.65 9.64
N ASN A 95 2.30 0.55 10.33
CA ASN A 95 2.46 0.46 11.78
C ASN A 95 3.93 0.57 12.20
N LEU A 96 4.85 -0.02 11.44
CA LEU A 96 6.29 0.11 11.65
C LEU A 96 6.74 1.57 11.53
N ILE A 97 6.35 2.25 10.45
CA ILE A 97 6.62 3.68 10.25
C ILE A 97 6.03 4.52 11.39
N LYS A 98 4.79 4.22 11.80
CA LYS A 98 4.14 4.92 12.92
C LYS A 98 4.91 4.74 14.23
N ARG A 99 5.44 3.54 14.52
CA ARG A 99 6.26 3.28 15.70
C ARG A 99 7.59 4.04 15.65
N PHE A 100 8.26 4.07 14.51
CA PHE A 100 9.47 4.88 14.32
C PHE A 100 9.21 6.36 14.56
N ARG A 101 8.14 6.91 13.98
CA ARG A 101 7.74 8.30 14.19
C ARG A 101 7.40 8.61 15.64
N SER A 102 6.64 7.73 16.30
CA SER A 102 6.31 7.87 17.72
C SER A 102 7.56 7.84 18.61
N GLY A 103 8.57 7.04 18.24
CA GLY A 103 9.88 7.05 18.91
C GLY A 103 10.64 8.36 18.68
N ALA A 104 10.67 8.86 17.44
CA ALA A 104 11.31 10.12 17.09
C ALA A 104 10.64 11.34 17.75
N GLU A 105 9.32 11.30 17.95
CA GLU A 105 8.58 12.34 18.70
C GLU A 105 8.87 12.32 20.21
N SER A 106 9.31 11.17 20.76
CA SER A 106 9.70 11.04 22.17
C SER A 106 11.18 11.34 22.44
N LEU A 107 11.96 11.71 21.42
CA LEU A 107 13.36 12.09 21.61
C LEU A 107 13.44 13.32 22.53
N PRO A 108 14.35 13.32 23.52
CA PRO A 108 14.53 14.45 24.43
C PRO A 108 15.18 15.68 23.76
N ASP A 109 15.59 15.56 22.49
CA ASP A 109 16.23 16.61 21.71
C ASP A 109 15.30 17.14 20.60
N ALA A 110 15.42 18.43 20.28
CA ALA A 110 14.72 19.04 19.16
C ALA A 110 15.33 18.58 17.82
N VAL A 111 14.54 17.91 16.99
CA VAL A 111 14.98 17.37 15.70
C VAL A 111 14.23 18.05 14.55
N VAL A 112 15.00 18.63 13.63
CA VAL A 112 14.49 19.18 12.37
C VAL A 112 15.21 18.48 11.24
N LEU A 113 14.44 17.93 10.30
CA LEU A 113 14.97 17.28 9.13
C LEU A 113 14.80 18.20 7.91
N THR A 114 15.90 18.46 7.22
CA THR A 114 15.96 19.37 6.08
C THR A 114 16.47 18.65 4.82
N THR A 115 16.09 19.14 3.65
CA THR A 115 16.70 18.76 2.37
C THR A 115 18.11 19.33 2.25
N GLU A 116 18.88 18.90 1.24
CA GLU A 116 20.22 19.45 0.98
C GLU A 116 20.23 20.96 0.66
N GLU A 117 19.09 21.48 0.21
CA GLU A 117 18.85 22.90 -0.07
C GLU A 117 18.43 23.69 1.18
N GLY A 118 18.20 22.99 2.30
CA GLY A 118 17.78 23.57 3.57
C GLY A 118 16.26 23.70 3.76
N GLY A 119 15.46 23.12 2.88
CA GLY A 119 14.00 23.08 3.01
C GLY A 119 13.57 22.10 4.10
N ILE A 120 12.72 22.52 5.05
CA ILE A 120 12.27 21.66 6.15
C ILE A 120 11.23 20.66 5.63
N PHE A 121 11.47 19.36 5.80
CA PHE A 121 10.50 18.32 5.42
C PHE A 121 9.79 17.67 6.61
N TRP A 122 10.35 17.80 7.81
CA TRP A 122 9.74 17.32 9.05
C TRP A 122 10.43 17.90 10.29
N CYS A 123 9.68 18.10 11.37
CA CYS A 123 10.22 18.43 12.69
C CYS A 123 9.42 17.70 13.79
N ASN A 124 10.08 17.38 14.91
CA ASN A 124 9.39 16.82 16.08
C ASN A 124 8.68 17.93 16.88
N GLY A 125 7.77 17.54 17.79
CA GLY A 125 7.01 18.49 18.60
C GLY A 125 7.91 19.37 19.49
N LEU A 126 9.04 18.82 19.97
CA LEU A 126 9.99 19.58 20.78
C LEU A 126 10.69 20.68 19.96
N ALA A 127 11.04 20.42 18.69
CA ALA A 127 11.56 21.44 17.79
C ALA A 127 10.54 22.55 17.50
N GLN A 128 9.24 22.23 17.42
CA GLN A 128 8.20 23.26 17.29
C GLN A 128 8.15 24.17 18.52
N GLN A 129 8.27 23.61 19.73
CA GLN A 129 8.25 24.37 20.97
C GLN A 129 9.52 25.22 21.18
N ILE A 130 10.70 24.64 20.92
CA ILE A 130 11.99 25.28 21.20
C ILE A 130 12.39 26.27 20.11
N LEU A 131 12.20 25.90 18.84
CA LEU A 131 12.60 26.74 17.69
C LEU A 131 11.44 27.60 17.16
N GLY A 132 10.22 27.45 17.69
CA GLY A 132 9.05 28.22 17.27
C GLY A 132 8.52 27.87 15.87
N LEU A 133 8.84 26.68 15.35
CA LEU A 133 8.41 26.23 14.02
C LEU A 133 6.92 25.87 14.02
N ARG A 134 6.20 26.27 12.96
CA ARG A 134 4.77 25.98 12.78
C ARG A 134 4.57 24.85 11.77
N TRP A 135 4.23 23.65 12.24
CA TRP A 135 3.97 22.50 11.37
C TRP A 135 2.47 22.25 11.22
N PRO A 136 1.93 21.97 10.00
CA PRO A 136 2.60 21.73 8.72
C PRO A 136 2.78 22.98 7.83
N GLU A 137 2.54 24.18 8.37
CA GLU A 137 2.54 25.45 7.62
C GLU A 137 3.93 25.83 7.07
N ASP A 138 5.00 25.48 7.79
CA ASP A 138 6.40 25.74 7.41
C ASP A 138 7.04 24.62 6.56
N ASN A 139 6.25 23.65 6.08
CA ASN A 139 6.75 22.58 5.22
C ASN A 139 7.29 23.14 3.89
N GLY A 140 8.53 22.78 3.54
CA GLY A 140 9.23 23.25 2.35
C GLY A 140 9.88 24.63 2.50
N GLN A 141 9.65 25.35 3.60
CA GLN A 141 10.36 26.61 3.85
C GLN A 141 11.83 26.35 4.21
N ASN A 142 12.70 27.28 3.83
CA ASN A 142 14.12 27.18 4.14
C ASN A 142 14.37 27.50 5.62
N ILE A 143 15.06 26.60 6.33
CA ILE A 143 15.39 26.77 7.75
C ILE A 143 16.18 28.05 8.04
N LEU A 144 16.97 28.53 7.06
CA LEU A 144 17.73 29.78 7.15
C LEU A 144 16.84 31.02 7.23
N ASN A 145 15.61 30.95 6.68
CA ASN A 145 14.67 32.08 6.73
C ASN A 145 14.03 32.22 8.12
N LEU A 146 13.81 31.08 8.78
CA LEU A 146 13.17 30.98 10.10
C LEU A 146 14.19 31.23 11.22
N LEU A 147 15.41 30.69 11.10
CA LEU A 147 16.49 30.86 12.04
C LEU A 147 17.55 31.84 11.51
N ARG A 148 17.41 33.12 11.86
CA ARG A 148 18.32 34.20 11.43
C ARG A 148 19.53 34.34 12.34
N TYR A 149 20.28 33.25 12.49
CA TYR A 149 21.57 33.27 13.17
C TYR A 149 22.70 33.22 12.13
N PRO A 150 23.60 34.23 12.08
CA PRO A 150 24.67 34.27 11.08
C PRO A 150 25.65 33.10 11.21
N GLU A 151 25.96 32.68 12.45
CA GLU A 151 26.81 31.51 12.73
C GLU A 151 26.18 30.20 12.21
N PHE A 152 24.87 30.04 12.40
CA PHE A 152 24.12 28.90 11.90
C PHE A 152 24.07 28.85 10.37
N THR A 153 23.87 30.01 9.75
CA THR A 153 23.88 30.14 8.28
C THR A 153 25.24 29.76 7.70
N GLN A 154 26.32 30.19 8.35
CA GLN A 154 27.67 29.84 7.95
C GLN A 154 27.93 28.34 8.11
N TYR A 155 27.53 27.76 9.25
CA TYR A 155 27.67 26.33 9.52
C TYR A 155 26.96 25.45 8.48
N LEU A 156 25.71 25.78 8.11
CA LEU A 156 24.98 25.08 7.06
C LEU A 156 25.62 25.24 5.67
N LYS A 157 26.15 26.42 5.34
CA LYS A 157 26.84 26.68 4.07
C LYS A 157 28.16 25.93 3.95
N THR A 158 28.92 25.83 5.05
CA THR A 158 30.21 25.14 5.08
C THR A 158 30.07 23.63 4.91
N ARG A 159 28.89 23.06 5.21
CA ARG A 159 28.57 21.61 5.10
C ARG A 159 29.52 20.68 5.88
N ASP A 160 30.32 21.22 6.79
CA ASP A 160 31.14 20.44 7.72
C ASP A 160 30.34 20.14 8.98
N PHE A 161 29.68 18.99 8.98
CA PHE A 161 28.85 18.53 10.09
C PHE A 161 29.60 17.65 11.11
N SER A 162 30.93 17.53 10.95
CA SER A 162 31.78 16.71 11.80
C SER A 162 31.87 17.24 13.24
N ARG A 163 31.60 18.54 13.43
CA ARG A 163 31.62 19.21 14.74
C ARG A 163 30.28 19.91 14.96
N PRO A 164 29.59 19.67 16.10
CA PRO A 164 28.33 20.35 16.38
C PRO A 164 28.56 21.85 16.56
N LEU A 165 27.65 22.66 16.04
CA LEU A 165 27.63 24.09 16.31
C LEU A 165 27.01 24.31 17.69
N ILE A 166 27.72 24.99 18.58
CA ILE A 166 27.25 25.33 19.91
C ILE A 166 27.06 26.84 19.94
N TRP A 167 25.83 27.30 20.15
CA TRP A 167 25.56 28.71 20.37
C TRP A 167 24.77 28.90 21.66
N CYS A 168 24.96 30.05 22.30
CA CYS A 168 24.24 30.41 23.51
C CYS A 168 23.02 31.25 23.13
N SER A 169 21.79 30.82 23.49
CA SER A 169 20.62 31.69 23.36
C SER A 169 20.23 32.26 24.72
N THR A 170 20.01 33.57 24.77
CA THR A 170 19.72 34.31 26.01
C THR A 170 18.20 34.43 26.25
N PRO A 171 17.70 34.34 27.50
CA PRO A 171 18.20 33.56 28.64
C PRO A 171 17.38 32.26 28.80
N GLY A 172 18.03 31.10 28.66
CA GLY A 172 17.39 29.81 28.96
C GLY A 172 18.25 28.56 28.77
N GLY A 173 19.36 28.63 28.01
CA GLY A 173 20.25 27.47 27.88
C GLY A 173 21.29 27.58 26.78
N ILE A 174 22.28 26.69 26.85
CA ILE A 174 23.25 26.45 25.78
C ILE A 174 22.61 25.43 24.83
N TRP A 175 22.44 25.79 23.57
CA TRP A 175 21.93 24.88 22.55
C TRP A 175 23.08 24.26 21.76
N LYS A 176 23.01 22.95 21.56
CA LYS A 176 23.93 22.23 20.68
C LYS A 176 23.17 21.81 19.44
N PHE A 177 23.56 22.33 18.30
CA PHE A 177 23.04 21.92 17.02
C PHE A 177 24.00 20.90 16.40
N ALA A 178 23.54 19.65 16.29
CA ALA A 178 24.22 18.62 15.53
C ALA A 178 23.36 18.32 14.30
N SER A 179 23.97 18.41 13.12
CA SER A 179 23.34 17.96 11.87
C SER A 179 23.95 16.61 11.53
N CYS A 180 23.11 15.65 11.17
CA CYS A 180 23.56 14.37 10.63
C CYS A 180 22.99 14.27 9.22
N LEU A 181 23.86 14.34 8.20
CA LEU A 181 23.46 14.03 6.84
C LEU A 181 23.24 12.52 6.75
N ILE A 182 21.98 12.12 6.54
CA ILE A 182 21.64 10.75 6.18
C ILE A 182 21.66 10.70 4.65
N PRO A 183 22.66 10.07 4.00
CA PRO A 183 22.69 9.99 2.55
C PRO A 183 21.46 9.22 2.05
N THR A 184 20.65 9.87 1.23
CA THR A 184 19.41 9.31 0.66
C THR A 184 19.63 8.35 -0.52
N ASN A 185 20.88 7.93 -0.77
CA ASN A 185 21.24 7.02 -1.88
C ASN A 185 21.00 5.53 -1.53
N SER A 186 19.81 5.19 -1.04
CA SER A 186 19.39 3.79 -0.83
C SER A 186 17.88 3.65 -0.91
N CYS A 187 17.35 3.84 -2.13
CA CYS A 187 16.09 3.25 -2.59
C CYS A 187 16.35 2.64 -3.97
#